data_AF-A0A369VW89-F1
#
_entry.id   AF-A0A369VW89-F1
#
_cell.length_a   1.000
_cell.length_b   1.000
_cell.length_c   1.000
_cell.angle_alpha   90.00
_cell.angle_beta   90.00
_cell.angle_gamma   90.00
#
_symmetry.space_group_name_H-M   'P 1'
#
loop_
_entity.id
_entity.type
_entity.pdbx_description
1 polymer ?
#
loop_
_entity_poly.entity_id
_entity_poly.type
_entity_poly.pdbx_seq_one_letter_code
_entity_poly.pdbx_strand_id
1 'polypeptide(L)'
;MDFDAGDVLGNVSWETGPNGDARKNIVRGKFTDPSPNSLFQPIDYPAVSIPNLDGIDRIDPFTVAIVQSGDHAQRLAKLRLMRLLYSSRFAADINAKAWGVKDGQVVRLTFPALGFYQKLFRVEAVTVQPSGVAPMVLIEEDASIYAPFTDVRSPVSAAAPIRYDPLNLPLVQAIDQAGQTAEWPQIVGEGKPADNATNSADPDSPFGSGKVRDALAEIERIDPLTSDLSALQEAKVGTDRALEALGRSYVDQEATLRQIDRDAGRIDETLLRLLAESNRTREVLRDAGIVVDPETGIVRLYAIDQLAERTSRAEVTLDGQAALISQKASVSYVAEQIALAVLDPAQAAQLEPIIARLTEAEQTIDGLNAAVALRATVVDVTAQGGRLTGVEQDLDALAGTVSTKASQTTVDDQGARLALAEQQLTAIGETTSYSVVIRQARAVADDAAEAALRGLVAGDAADRRSIAVQAEIRQELYTRILSGEAAEAIARTQLGVQIGLLDARSVQETALRIAGDKVSADRIDGTAGKRVRVDVQLNAYGSEGGALFVATAQLMRRGPDGSVVAIGREVDVRGPGLAYPQPFGWWAIDYPPAGTSSYFLRGKLVLNQSGSRIFQFVNIQIAAEETKR
;
A
#
# COMPACT_ATOMS: atom_id res chain seq x y z
N MET A 1 -35.32 -32.72 -12.99
CA MET A 1 -36.49 -33.48 -12.52
C MET A 1 -37.69 -32.59 -12.68
N ASP A 2 -38.77 -33.13 -13.23
CA ASP A 2 -39.89 -32.33 -13.72
C ASP A 2 -41.15 -32.70 -12.95
N PHE A 3 -41.79 -31.69 -12.37
CA PHE A 3 -43.06 -31.79 -11.64
C PHE A 3 -44.17 -31.16 -12.48
N ASP A 4 -45.34 -31.78 -12.45
CA ASP A 4 -46.55 -31.25 -13.06
C ASP A 4 -47.64 -30.95 -12.01
N ALA A 5 -48.80 -30.50 -12.47
CA ALA A 5 -49.90 -30.16 -11.57
C ALA A 5 -50.50 -31.38 -10.85
N GLY A 6 -50.34 -32.60 -11.37
CA GLY A 6 -50.80 -33.83 -10.72
C GLY A 6 -49.88 -34.27 -9.58
N ASP A 7 -48.64 -33.78 -9.54
CA ASP A 7 -47.70 -34.04 -8.45
C ASP A 7 -47.99 -33.21 -7.19
N VAL A 8 -48.73 -32.10 -7.33
CA VAL A 8 -49.07 -31.17 -6.24
C VAL A 8 -50.37 -31.63 -5.57
N LEU A 9 -50.27 -32.04 -4.30
CA LEU A 9 -51.38 -32.59 -3.53
C LEU A 9 -52.22 -31.52 -2.82
N GLY A 10 -51.61 -30.39 -2.41
CA GLY A 10 -52.30 -29.33 -1.70
C GLY A 10 -51.39 -28.34 -0.99
N ASN A 11 -51.97 -27.52 -0.12
CA ASN A 11 -51.27 -26.53 0.72
C ASN A 11 -50.34 -25.59 -0.08
N VAL A 12 -50.82 -25.15 -1.24
CA VAL A 12 -50.06 -24.32 -2.18
C VAL A 12 -50.00 -22.89 -1.68
N SER A 13 -48.79 -22.36 -1.55
CA SER A 13 -48.51 -20.96 -1.28
C SER A 13 -47.48 -20.43 -2.26
N TRP A 14 -47.74 -19.22 -2.76
CA TRP A 14 -46.85 -18.50 -3.66
C TRP A 14 -46.56 -17.14 -3.07
N GLU A 15 -45.33 -16.96 -2.61
CA GLU A 15 -44.82 -15.68 -2.16
C GLU A 15 -44.05 -15.06 -3.33
N THR A 16 -44.66 -14.07 -3.98
CA THR A 16 -43.96 -13.27 -4.97
C THR A 16 -42.80 -12.56 -4.29
N GLY A 17 -41.64 -12.51 -4.95
CA GLY A 17 -40.43 -11.86 -4.42
C GLY A 17 -40.67 -10.42 -3.93
N PRO A 18 -39.70 -9.83 -3.20
CA PRO A 18 -39.86 -8.63 -2.39
C PRO A 18 -40.56 -7.50 -3.13
N ASN A 19 -41.36 -6.70 -2.40
CA ASN A 19 -42.02 -5.51 -2.94
C ASN A 19 -41.01 -4.58 -3.62
N GLY A 20 -41.46 -3.73 -4.55
CA GLY A 20 -40.59 -2.80 -5.30
C GLY A 20 -39.65 -1.98 -4.41
N ASP A 21 -40.08 -1.65 -3.18
CA ASP A 21 -39.28 -0.91 -2.20
C ASP A 21 -38.11 -1.68 -1.59
N ALA A 22 -38.22 -3.01 -1.51
CA ALA A 22 -37.19 -3.88 -0.96
C ALA A 22 -36.31 -4.52 -2.04
N ARG A 23 -36.69 -4.45 -3.32
CA ARG A 23 -35.91 -4.97 -4.45
C ARG A 23 -34.60 -4.20 -4.62
N LYS A 24 -33.48 -4.91 -4.56
CA LYS A 24 -32.15 -4.35 -4.79
C LYS A 24 -31.82 -4.42 -6.29
N ASN A 25 -31.43 -3.29 -6.87
CA ASN A 25 -31.08 -3.19 -8.30
C ASN A 25 -29.58 -2.97 -8.53
N ILE A 26 -28.82 -2.66 -7.47
CA ILE A 26 -27.38 -2.41 -7.53
C ILE A 26 -26.66 -3.24 -6.47
N VAL A 27 -25.60 -3.94 -6.87
CA VAL A 27 -24.66 -4.59 -5.94
C VAL A 27 -23.32 -3.88 -6.03
N ARG A 28 -22.79 -3.45 -4.88
CA ARG A 28 -21.45 -2.82 -4.78
C ARG A 28 -20.72 -3.28 -3.53
N GLY A 29 -19.39 -3.24 -3.56
CA GLY A 29 -18.59 -3.50 -2.36
C GLY A 29 -17.13 -3.66 -2.69
N LYS A 30 -16.42 -4.39 -1.81
CA LYS A 30 -14.97 -4.50 -1.84
C LYS A 30 -14.47 -5.90 -2.14
N PHE A 31 -13.29 -5.99 -2.73
CA PHE A 31 -12.50 -7.21 -2.87
C PHE A 31 -11.06 -6.95 -2.38
N THR A 32 -10.30 -8.00 -2.13
CA THR A 32 -8.93 -7.86 -1.60
C THR A 32 -7.96 -7.78 -2.78
N ASP A 33 -7.30 -6.63 -2.99
CA ASP A 33 -6.35 -6.51 -4.11
C ASP A 33 -4.94 -6.99 -3.70
N PRO A 34 -4.40 -8.05 -4.33
CA PRO A 34 -3.05 -8.55 -4.03
C PRO A 34 -1.93 -7.70 -4.64
N SER A 35 -2.25 -6.61 -5.34
CA SER A 35 -1.24 -5.79 -6.01
C SER A 35 -0.21 -5.20 -5.01
N PRO A 36 1.03 -4.94 -5.46
CA PRO A 36 2.04 -4.26 -4.65
C PRO A 36 1.62 -2.87 -4.17
N ASN A 37 0.61 -2.27 -4.80
CA ASN A 37 0.09 -0.97 -4.42
C ASN A 37 -0.90 -1.07 -3.26
N SER A 38 -1.80 -2.06 -3.30
CA SER A 38 -2.84 -2.23 -2.29
C SER A 38 -2.36 -3.02 -1.06
N LEU A 39 -1.32 -3.86 -1.19
CA LEU A 39 -0.79 -4.67 -0.08
C LEU A 39 -1.88 -5.51 0.63
N PHE A 40 -2.74 -6.18 -0.15
CA PHE A 40 -3.88 -6.97 0.36
C PHE A 40 -4.94 -6.14 1.12
N GLN A 41 -5.06 -4.84 0.82
CA GLN A 41 -6.13 -4.04 1.37
C GLN A 41 -7.45 -4.21 0.58
N PRO A 42 -8.61 -4.15 1.26
CA PRO A 42 -9.90 -4.18 0.58
C PRO A 42 -10.15 -2.90 -0.23
N ILE A 43 -10.34 -3.05 -1.53
CA ILE A 43 -10.64 -1.96 -2.49
C ILE A 43 -11.98 -2.21 -3.19
N ASP A 44 -12.62 -1.14 -3.67
CA ASP A 44 -13.93 -1.22 -4.32
C ASP A 44 -13.85 -1.84 -5.73
N TYR A 45 -14.77 -2.74 -6.04
CA TYR A 45 -15.00 -3.21 -7.41
C TYR A 45 -16.12 -2.40 -8.09
N PRO A 46 -16.16 -2.32 -9.44
CA PRO A 46 -17.19 -1.60 -10.18
C PRO A 46 -18.57 -2.18 -9.89
N ALA A 47 -19.53 -1.31 -9.56
CA ALA A 47 -20.88 -1.75 -9.22
C ALA A 47 -21.58 -2.41 -10.42
N VAL A 48 -22.32 -3.48 -10.14
CA VAL A 48 -23.19 -4.15 -11.12
C VAL A 48 -24.61 -3.67 -10.88
N SER A 49 -25.24 -3.11 -11.91
CA SER A 49 -26.56 -2.49 -11.84
C SER A 49 -27.48 -2.98 -12.94
N ILE A 50 -28.76 -3.12 -12.63
CA ILE A 50 -29.83 -3.33 -13.61
C ILE A 50 -30.79 -2.14 -13.51
N PRO A 51 -31.27 -1.58 -14.63
CA PRO A 51 -32.28 -0.54 -14.60
C PRO A 51 -33.54 -1.04 -13.89
N ASN A 52 -33.99 -0.29 -12.88
CA ASN A 52 -35.27 -0.57 -12.24
C ASN A 52 -36.38 0.21 -12.98
N LEU A 53 -37.59 -0.35 -13.05
CA LEU A 53 -38.74 0.29 -13.72
C LEU A 53 -39.07 1.65 -13.10
N ASP A 54 -38.88 1.77 -11.79
CA ASP A 54 -39.15 3.00 -11.03
C ASP A 54 -37.99 4.01 -11.07
N GLY A 55 -36.85 3.66 -11.66
CA GLY A 55 -35.66 4.52 -11.73
C GLY A 55 -34.96 4.80 -10.38
N ILE A 56 -35.41 4.19 -9.28
CA ILE A 56 -34.82 4.38 -7.94
C ILE A 56 -33.73 3.36 -7.68
N ASP A 57 -32.56 3.85 -7.28
CA ASP A 57 -31.39 3.07 -6.90
C ASP A 57 -31.46 2.54 -5.46
N ARG A 58 -31.40 1.23 -5.34
CA ARG A 58 -31.46 0.43 -4.12
C ARG A 58 -30.27 -0.51 -4.08
N ILE A 59 -29.36 -0.19 -3.17
CA ILE A 59 -28.04 -0.81 -3.10
C ILE A 59 -28.02 -2.00 -2.12
N ASP A 60 -27.38 -3.10 -2.52
CA ASP A 60 -26.94 -4.21 -1.67
C ASP A 60 -25.41 -4.15 -1.49
N PRO A 61 -24.90 -3.98 -0.26
CA PRO A 61 -23.48 -4.01 0.01
C PRO A 61 -22.97 -5.47 0.03
N PHE A 62 -22.03 -5.80 -0.86
CA PHE A 62 -21.48 -7.15 -0.99
C PHE A 62 -19.95 -7.11 -1.03
N THR A 63 -19.31 -7.48 0.09
CA THR A 63 -17.84 -7.50 0.19
C THR A 63 -17.34 -8.94 0.12
N VAL A 64 -16.39 -9.20 -0.79
CA VAL A 64 -15.79 -10.50 -1.06
C VAL A 64 -14.31 -10.51 -0.69
N ALA A 65 -14.03 -10.61 0.60
CA ALA A 65 -12.67 -10.52 1.14
C ALA A 65 -11.72 -11.64 0.68
N ILE A 66 -12.25 -12.80 0.27
CA ILE A 66 -11.44 -13.92 -0.21
C ILE A 66 -11.01 -13.80 -1.68
N VAL A 67 -11.65 -12.90 -2.43
CA VAL A 67 -11.46 -12.79 -3.88
C VAL A 67 -10.36 -11.78 -4.17
N GLN A 68 -9.38 -12.21 -4.98
CA GLN A 68 -8.19 -11.43 -5.33
C GLN A 68 -8.27 -10.77 -6.72
N SER A 69 -9.34 -11.02 -7.48
CA SER A 69 -9.55 -10.46 -8.82
C SER A 69 -10.86 -9.66 -8.83
N GLY A 70 -10.80 -8.40 -9.27
CA GLY A 70 -11.98 -7.56 -9.35
C GLY A 70 -12.99 -8.01 -10.43
N ASP A 71 -12.55 -8.73 -11.46
CA ASP A 71 -13.42 -9.32 -12.49
C ASP A 71 -14.24 -10.47 -11.89
N HIS A 72 -13.59 -11.29 -11.07
CA HIS A 72 -14.27 -12.36 -10.33
C HIS A 72 -15.24 -11.76 -9.30
N ALA A 73 -14.86 -10.68 -8.63
CA ALA A 73 -15.74 -9.97 -7.71
C ALA A 73 -17.01 -9.46 -8.42
N GLN A 74 -16.90 -8.87 -9.61
CA GLN A 74 -18.03 -8.44 -10.42
C GLN A 74 -18.93 -9.61 -10.86
N ARG A 75 -18.36 -10.75 -11.23
CA ARG A 75 -19.13 -11.95 -11.58
C ARG A 75 -19.97 -12.46 -10.40
N LEU A 76 -19.38 -12.47 -9.20
CA LEU A 76 -20.10 -12.84 -7.98
C LEU A 76 -21.17 -11.80 -7.61
N ALA A 77 -20.88 -10.51 -7.80
CA ALA A 77 -21.85 -9.44 -7.62
C ALA A 77 -23.04 -9.58 -8.59
N LYS A 78 -22.81 -9.95 -9.86
CA LYS A 78 -23.87 -10.28 -10.82
C LYS A 78 -24.72 -11.45 -10.35
N LEU A 79 -24.09 -12.57 -9.95
CA LEU A 79 -24.78 -13.75 -9.42
C LEU A 79 -25.66 -13.39 -8.22
N ARG A 80 -25.13 -12.56 -7.31
CA ARG A 80 -25.85 -12.04 -6.15
C ARG A 80 -27.04 -11.18 -6.58
N LEU A 81 -26.85 -10.25 -7.51
CA LEU A 81 -27.90 -9.37 -8.02
C LEU A 81 -29.03 -10.16 -8.67
N MET A 82 -28.71 -11.10 -9.56
CA MET A 82 -29.71 -11.94 -10.22
C MET A 82 -30.49 -12.79 -9.21
N ARG A 83 -29.83 -13.33 -8.18
CA ARG A 83 -30.52 -14.08 -7.10
C ARG A 83 -31.39 -13.21 -6.20
N LEU A 84 -31.09 -11.93 -6.08
CA LEU A 84 -31.97 -10.98 -5.36
C LEU A 84 -33.20 -10.61 -6.20
N LEU A 85 -33.07 -10.64 -7.53
CA LEU A 85 -34.19 -10.39 -8.44
C LEU A 85 -35.15 -11.59 -8.52
N TYR A 86 -34.60 -12.81 -8.63
CA TYR A 86 -35.34 -14.07 -8.67
C TYR A 86 -35.40 -14.72 -7.29
N SER A 87 -36.23 -14.17 -6.39
CA SER A 87 -36.34 -14.65 -5.01
C SER A 87 -37.76 -15.05 -4.58
N SER A 88 -38.66 -15.27 -5.55
CA SER A 88 -40.02 -15.72 -5.24
C SER A 88 -40.00 -17.16 -4.72
N ARG A 89 -40.93 -17.50 -3.82
CA ARG A 89 -40.99 -18.81 -3.17
C ARG A 89 -42.31 -19.49 -3.45
N PHE A 90 -42.23 -20.76 -3.86
CA PHE A 90 -43.37 -21.65 -4.01
C PHE A 90 -43.27 -22.75 -2.96
N ALA A 91 -44.26 -22.87 -2.08
CA ALA A 91 -44.34 -23.99 -1.17
C ALA A 91 -45.63 -24.78 -1.39
N ALA A 92 -45.51 -26.10 -1.42
CA ALA A 92 -46.65 -26.99 -1.60
C ALA A 92 -46.34 -28.39 -1.05
N ASP A 93 -47.39 -29.13 -0.77
CA ASP A 93 -47.31 -30.56 -0.46
C ASP A 93 -47.26 -31.35 -1.78
N ILE A 94 -46.14 -32.03 -2.02
CA ILE A 94 -45.89 -32.83 -3.24
C ILE A 94 -45.98 -34.32 -2.89
N ASN A 95 -46.38 -35.14 -3.85
CA ASN A 95 -46.42 -36.60 -3.72
C ASN A 95 -45.02 -37.23 -3.50
N ALA A 96 -44.95 -38.55 -3.37
CA ALA A 96 -43.72 -39.30 -3.12
C ALA A 96 -42.62 -39.11 -4.20
N LYS A 97 -42.93 -38.52 -5.37
CA LYS A 97 -41.94 -38.14 -6.39
C LYS A 97 -40.91 -37.15 -5.82
N ALA A 98 -41.31 -36.30 -4.89
CA ALA A 98 -40.42 -35.39 -4.17
C ALA A 98 -39.28 -36.09 -3.42
N TRP A 99 -39.40 -37.36 -3.06
CA TRP A 99 -38.34 -38.09 -2.35
C TRP A 99 -37.09 -38.31 -3.21
N GLY A 100 -37.22 -38.18 -4.53
CA GLY A 100 -36.11 -38.29 -5.48
C GLY A 100 -35.27 -37.02 -5.63
N VAL A 101 -35.69 -35.89 -5.04
CA VAL A 101 -34.96 -34.62 -5.14
C VAL A 101 -34.18 -34.30 -3.86
N LYS A 102 -33.04 -33.63 -4.02
CA LYS A 102 -32.21 -33.16 -2.90
C LYS A 102 -32.32 -31.66 -2.73
N ASP A 103 -32.09 -31.17 -1.50
CA ASP A 103 -31.92 -29.74 -1.25
C ASP A 103 -30.82 -29.17 -2.16
N GLY A 104 -31.11 -28.00 -2.75
CA GLY A 104 -30.24 -27.32 -3.70
C GLY A 104 -30.36 -27.81 -5.15
N GLN A 105 -31.09 -28.88 -5.45
CA GLN A 105 -31.30 -29.35 -6.82
C GLN A 105 -32.23 -28.41 -7.60
N VAL A 106 -31.95 -28.22 -8.90
CA VAL A 106 -32.83 -27.48 -9.81
C VAL A 106 -33.86 -28.43 -10.43
N VAL A 107 -35.12 -28.02 -10.36
CA VAL A 107 -36.31 -28.75 -10.82
C VAL A 107 -37.15 -27.86 -11.73
N ARG A 108 -37.94 -28.47 -12.62
CA ARG A 108 -38.91 -27.76 -13.45
C ARG A 108 -40.31 -28.02 -12.93
N LEU A 109 -41.11 -26.97 -12.79
CA LEU A 109 -42.50 -27.07 -12.34
C LEU A 109 -43.42 -26.52 -13.42
N THR A 110 -44.39 -27.34 -13.82
CA THR A 110 -45.52 -26.94 -14.65
C THR A 110 -46.77 -26.92 -13.78
N PHE A 111 -47.28 -25.72 -13.48
CA PHE A 111 -48.44 -25.52 -12.63
C PHE A 111 -49.37 -24.46 -13.25
N PRO A 112 -50.37 -24.89 -14.06
CA PRO A 112 -51.21 -23.98 -14.84
C PRO A 112 -51.99 -22.95 -14.00
N ALA A 113 -52.36 -23.28 -12.75
CA ALA A 113 -53.13 -22.38 -11.90
C ALA A 113 -52.37 -21.08 -11.53
N LEU A 114 -51.03 -21.10 -11.56
CA LEU A 114 -50.18 -19.91 -11.41
C LEU A 114 -49.51 -19.49 -12.74
N GLY A 115 -49.92 -20.10 -13.85
CA GLY A 115 -49.33 -19.85 -15.17
C GLY A 115 -47.90 -20.37 -15.35
N PHE A 116 -47.44 -21.32 -14.51
CA PHE A 116 -46.11 -21.87 -14.63
C PHE A 116 -46.06 -22.96 -15.72
N TYR A 117 -45.15 -22.82 -16.68
CA TYR A 117 -44.88 -23.83 -17.70
C TYR A 117 -43.38 -24.11 -17.74
N GLN A 118 -42.99 -25.32 -17.32
CA GLN A 118 -41.57 -25.74 -17.20
C GLN A 118 -40.68 -24.70 -16.49
N LYS A 119 -41.24 -23.95 -15.54
CA LYS A 119 -40.53 -22.88 -14.84
C LYS A 119 -39.47 -23.49 -13.94
N LEU A 120 -38.28 -22.90 -13.92
CA LEU A 120 -37.15 -23.40 -13.14
C LEU A 120 -37.26 -22.96 -11.68
N PHE A 121 -36.99 -23.90 -10.79
CA PHE A 121 -36.96 -23.70 -9.35
C PHE A 121 -35.77 -24.44 -8.75
N ARG A 122 -35.16 -23.88 -7.70
CA ARG A 122 -34.22 -24.58 -6.84
C ARG A 122 -34.92 -25.04 -5.57
N VAL A 123 -34.72 -26.29 -5.18
CA VAL A 123 -35.25 -26.83 -3.91
C VAL A 123 -34.53 -26.14 -2.75
N GLU A 124 -35.28 -25.40 -1.93
CA GLU A 124 -34.77 -24.81 -0.68
C GLU A 124 -34.81 -25.82 0.44
N ALA A 125 -35.93 -26.53 0.57
CA ALA A 125 -36.13 -27.58 1.55
C ALA A 125 -37.13 -28.61 1.05
N VAL A 126 -36.85 -29.90 1.28
CA VAL A 126 -37.82 -30.99 1.16
C VAL A 126 -37.91 -31.76 2.48
N THR A 127 -39.13 -31.90 3.02
CA THR A 127 -39.36 -32.72 4.22
C THR A 127 -40.01 -34.03 3.83
N VAL A 128 -39.44 -35.16 4.25
CA VAL A 128 -40.00 -36.50 4.00
C VAL A 128 -40.88 -36.91 5.16
N GLN A 129 -42.19 -37.10 4.93
CA GLN A 129 -43.11 -37.60 5.95
C GLN A 129 -43.47 -39.08 5.71
N PRO A 130 -43.75 -39.86 6.77
CA PRO A 130 -44.22 -41.26 6.64
C PRO A 130 -45.55 -41.42 5.90
N SER A 131 -46.31 -40.33 5.74
CA SER A 131 -47.61 -40.28 5.06
C SER A 131 -47.53 -40.42 3.54
N GLY A 132 -46.33 -40.39 2.95
CA GLY A 132 -46.14 -40.35 1.49
C GLY A 132 -46.23 -38.94 0.89
N VAL A 133 -46.46 -37.93 1.73
CA VAL A 133 -46.50 -36.51 1.37
C VAL A 133 -45.17 -35.85 1.72
N ALA A 134 -44.69 -34.97 0.85
CA ALA A 134 -43.47 -34.22 1.06
C ALA A 134 -43.73 -32.71 0.88
N PRO A 135 -43.83 -31.95 1.99
CA PRO A 135 -43.80 -30.50 1.91
C PRO A 135 -42.47 -30.04 1.32
N MET A 136 -42.57 -29.27 0.24
CA MET A 136 -41.44 -28.73 -0.48
C MET A 136 -41.51 -27.21 -0.53
N VAL A 137 -40.37 -26.57 -0.31
CA VAL A 137 -40.18 -25.14 -0.55
C VAL A 137 -39.21 -24.99 -1.71
N LEU A 138 -39.65 -24.27 -2.72
CA LEU A 138 -38.96 -24.01 -3.98
C LEU A 138 -38.69 -22.51 -4.10
N ILE A 139 -37.47 -22.13 -4.46
CA ILE A 139 -37.10 -20.75 -4.80
C ILE A 139 -37.02 -20.64 -6.32
N GLU A 140 -37.59 -19.59 -6.88
CA GLU A 140 -37.51 -19.27 -8.31
C GLU A 140 -36.06 -19.22 -8.80
N GLU A 141 -35.79 -19.89 -9.92
CA GLU A 141 -34.47 -19.92 -10.54
C GLU A 141 -34.61 -19.52 -12.02
N ASP A 142 -33.58 -18.88 -12.59
CA ASP A 142 -33.56 -18.49 -13.99
C ASP A 142 -32.20 -18.82 -14.63
N ALA A 143 -32.20 -19.16 -15.93
CA ALA A 143 -30.98 -19.50 -16.65
C ALA A 143 -30.00 -18.31 -16.75
N SER A 144 -30.49 -17.07 -16.73
CA SER A 144 -29.69 -15.85 -16.77
C SER A 144 -28.77 -15.67 -15.55
N ILE A 145 -29.09 -16.31 -14.42
CA ILE A 145 -28.26 -16.33 -13.21
C ILE A 145 -26.87 -16.88 -13.55
N TYR A 146 -26.82 -17.98 -14.32
CA TYR A 146 -25.56 -18.67 -14.67
C TYR A 146 -24.98 -18.23 -16.00
N ALA A 147 -25.66 -17.35 -16.74
CA ALA A 147 -25.15 -16.82 -18.00
C ALA A 147 -23.80 -16.13 -17.76
N PRO A 148 -22.84 -16.25 -18.70
CA PRO A 148 -21.55 -15.58 -18.57
C PRO A 148 -21.72 -14.07 -18.38
N PHE A 149 -20.83 -13.45 -17.62
CA PHE A 149 -20.79 -12.00 -17.47
C PHE A 149 -19.75 -11.44 -18.45
N THR A 150 -20.22 -10.80 -19.51
CA THR A 150 -19.39 -10.23 -20.57
C THR A 150 -18.99 -8.77 -20.30
N ASP A 151 -19.80 -8.05 -19.52
CA ASP A 151 -19.64 -6.61 -19.29
C ASP A 151 -18.75 -6.30 -18.07
N VAL A 152 -17.58 -6.95 -18.03
CA VAL A 152 -16.59 -6.74 -16.98
C VAL A 152 -15.92 -5.37 -17.16
N ARG A 153 -15.88 -4.57 -16.10
CA ARG A 153 -15.22 -3.25 -16.07
C ARG A 153 -13.93 -3.31 -15.27
N SER A 154 -12.97 -2.47 -15.59
CA SER A 154 -11.72 -2.41 -14.82
C SER A 154 -11.97 -1.94 -13.38
N PRO A 155 -11.44 -2.64 -12.36
CA PRO A 155 -11.55 -2.23 -10.97
C PRO A 155 -10.78 -0.95 -10.64
N VAL A 156 -11.15 -0.31 -9.52
CA VAL A 156 -10.41 0.84 -8.99
C VAL A 156 -9.02 0.37 -8.58
N SER A 157 -7.98 1.08 -9.00
CA SER A 157 -6.59 0.78 -8.61
C SER A 157 -6.18 1.59 -7.38
N ALA A 158 -5.42 0.96 -6.48
CA ALA A 158 -4.84 1.64 -5.34
C ALA A 158 -3.72 2.59 -5.79
N ALA A 159 -3.63 3.75 -5.12
CA ALA A 159 -2.48 4.64 -5.27
C ALA A 159 -1.20 3.93 -4.81
N ALA A 160 -0.06 4.27 -5.43
CA ALA A 160 1.21 3.71 -5.01
C ALA A 160 1.48 4.05 -3.54
N PRO A 161 1.85 3.08 -2.69
CA PRO A 161 2.11 3.33 -1.28
C PRO A 161 3.36 4.21 -1.15
N ILE A 162 3.29 5.18 -0.24
CA ILE A 162 4.44 6.01 0.11
C ILE A 162 5.42 5.09 0.83
N ARG A 163 6.46 4.63 0.11
CA ARG A 163 7.57 3.91 0.71
C ARG A 163 8.48 4.92 1.41
N TYR A 164 8.72 4.68 2.68
CA TYR A 164 9.75 5.39 3.42
C TYR A 164 11.12 4.99 2.85
N ASP A 165 11.82 5.96 2.25
CA ASP A 165 13.21 5.82 1.83
C ASP A 165 14.12 6.43 2.90
N PRO A 166 14.95 5.63 3.61
CA PRO A 166 15.83 6.12 4.65
C PRO A 166 16.91 7.09 4.15
N LEU A 167 17.20 7.14 2.84
CA LEU A 167 18.16 8.09 2.26
C LEU A 167 17.58 9.51 2.15
N ASN A 168 16.26 9.66 2.18
CA ASN A 168 15.58 10.96 2.21
C ASN A 168 15.43 11.53 3.63
N LEU A 169 16.07 10.92 4.63
CA LEU A 169 16.11 11.47 5.97
C LEU A 169 16.85 12.82 5.98
N PRO A 170 16.30 13.88 6.60
CA PRO A 170 16.96 15.18 6.70
C PRO A 170 18.35 15.12 7.31
N LEU A 171 18.57 14.20 8.26
CA LEU A 171 19.88 13.99 8.90
C LEU A 171 20.91 13.42 7.92
N VAL A 172 20.51 12.46 7.07
CA VAL A 172 21.41 11.84 6.08
C VAL A 172 21.76 12.86 5.00
N GLN A 173 20.78 13.63 4.53
CA GLN A 173 21.00 14.73 3.59
C GLN A 173 21.85 15.84 4.21
N ALA A 174 21.66 16.17 5.49
CA ALA A 174 22.47 17.16 6.19
C ALA A 174 23.92 16.71 6.36
N ILE A 175 24.18 15.42 6.58
CA ILE A 175 25.55 14.87 6.66
C ILE A 175 26.23 14.94 5.28
N ASP A 176 25.53 14.57 4.22
CA ASP A 176 26.07 14.64 2.85
C ASP A 176 26.33 16.10 2.41
N GLN A 177 25.39 17.00 2.69
CA GLN A 177 25.59 18.44 2.47
C GLN A 177 26.71 19.02 3.33
N ALA A 178 26.84 18.62 4.59
CA ALA A 178 27.92 19.06 5.47
C ALA A 178 29.29 18.57 4.96
N GLY A 179 29.36 17.38 4.34
CA GLY A 179 30.57 16.88 3.68
C GLY A 179 30.99 17.73 2.47
N GLN A 180 30.03 18.33 1.75
CA GLN A 180 30.29 19.16 0.56
C GLN A 180 30.48 20.66 0.88
N THR A 181 29.97 21.13 2.02
CA THR A 181 29.97 22.56 2.41
C THR A 181 30.87 22.86 3.61
N ALA A 182 31.77 21.92 3.97
CA ALA A 182 32.70 22.09 5.07
C ALA A 182 33.50 23.41 4.93
N GLU A 183 33.19 24.39 5.79
CA GLU A 183 34.02 25.59 5.97
C GLU A 183 35.30 25.20 6.72
N TRP A 184 36.27 24.67 5.98
CA TRP A 184 37.59 24.28 6.49
C TRP A 184 38.24 25.29 7.46
N PRO A 185 38.10 26.63 7.29
CA PRO A 185 38.63 27.59 8.26
C PRO A 185 38.06 27.47 9.68
N GLN A 186 36.82 27.01 9.86
CA GLN A 186 36.15 26.89 11.16
C GLN A 186 36.36 25.51 11.83
N ILE A 187 36.87 24.53 11.08
CA ILE A 187 37.16 23.19 11.59
C ILE A 187 38.47 23.24 12.39
N VAL A 188 38.41 22.90 13.68
CA VAL A 188 39.56 22.82 14.60
C VAL A 188 39.59 21.45 15.30
N GLY A 189 40.74 20.77 15.30
CA GLY A 189 40.93 19.45 15.90
C GLY A 189 42.15 18.70 15.33
N GLU A 190 42.60 17.64 16.01
CA GLU A 190 43.66 16.76 15.49
C GLU A 190 43.18 16.03 14.22
N GLY A 191 43.97 16.13 13.13
CA GLY A 191 43.67 15.49 11.83
C GLY A 191 43.38 16.45 10.67
N LYS A 192 43.35 17.78 10.90
CA LYS A 192 43.20 18.78 9.83
C LYS A 192 44.49 18.99 9.02
N PRO A 193 44.47 18.93 7.68
CA PRO A 193 45.60 19.34 6.83
C PRO A 193 45.90 20.84 6.99
N ALA A 194 47.18 21.21 7.17
CA ALA A 194 47.59 22.58 7.53
C ALA A 194 47.36 23.63 6.43
N ASP A 195 47.21 23.21 5.18
CA ASP A 195 47.12 24.05 3.99
C ASP A 195 45.71 24.13 3.41
N ASN A 196 44.68 23.65 4.12
CA ASN A 196 43.31 23.53 3.59
C ASN A 196 43.25 22.83 2.21
N ALA A 197 44.25 21.99 1.88
CA ALA A 197 44.44 21.35 0.58
C ALA A 197 44.55 22.32 -0.64
N THR A 198 45.18 23.49 -0.50
CA THR A 198 45.26 24.50 -1.58
C THR A 198 46.41 24.36 -2.60
N ASN A 199 47.40 23.49 -2.37
CA ASN A 199 48.56 23.40 -3.28
C ASN A 199 48.31 22.38 -4.41
N SER A 200 48.36 22.87 -5.65
CA SER A 200 48.13 22.09 -6.88
C SER A 200 49.37 22.05 -7.77
N ALA A 201 49.37 21.21 -8.80
CA ALA A 201 50.46 21.10 -9.78
C ALA A 201 50.50 22.26 -10.81
N ASP A 202 49.79 23.37 -10.54
CA ASP A 202 49.72 24.53 -11.42
C ASP A 202 50.99 25.41 -11.28
N PRO A 203 51.67 25.79 -12.39
CA PRO A 203 52.85 26.66 -12.37
C PRO A 203 52.65 28.05 -11.75
N ASP A 204 51.40 28.51 -11.59
CA ASP A 204 51.05 29.74 -10.89
C ASP A 204 50.62 29.53 -9.43
N SER A 205 50.61 28.29 -8.95
CA SER A 205 50.22 27.95 -7.58
C SER A 205 51.20 28.56 -6.56
N PRO A 206 50.72 29.09 -5.43
CA PRO A 206 51.59 29.61 -4.37
C PRO A 206 52.51 28.51 -3.85
N PHE A 207 53.82 28.79 -3.83
CA PHE A 207 54.84 27.87 -3.31
C PHE A 207 55.82 28.64 -2.44
N GLY A 208 55.65 28.50 -1.12
CA GLY A 208 56.41 29.31 -0.14
C GLY A 208 56.10 30.80 -0.30
N SER A 209 57.14 31.63 -0.45
CA SER A 209 57.01 33.08 -0.67
C SER A 209 56.87 33.49 -2.14
N GLY A 210 56.89 32.54 -3.07
CA GLY A 210 56.81 32.78 -4.53
C GLY A 210 55.82 31.84 -5.22
N LYS A 211 55.94 31.67 -6.54
CA LYS A 211 55.20 30.66 -7.31
C LYS A 211 56.10 29.50 -7.69
N VAL A 212 55.52 28.34 -7.99
CA VAL A 212 56.26 27.13 -8.42
C VAL A 212 57.22 27.42 -9.59
N ARG A 213 56.84 28.31 -10.52
CA ARG A 213 57.70 28.74 -11.64
C ARG A 213 59.00 29.47 -11.21
N ASP A 214 58.96 30.22 -10.11
CA ASP A 214 60.07 31.09 -9.71
C ASP A 214 61.19 30.25 -9.09
N ALA A 215 60.82 29.20 -8.36
CA ALA A 215 61.74 28.22 -7.80
C ALA A 215 62.42 27.38 -8.90
N LEU A 216 61.72 27.07 -9.99
CA LEU A 216 62.30 26.32 -11.12
C LEU A 216 63.35 27.14 -11.89
N ALA A 217 63.14 28.44 -12.04
CA ALA A 217 64.06 29.35 -12.74
C ALA A 217 65.34 29.65 -11.94
N GLU A 218 65.34 29.42 -10.63
CA GLU A 218 66.49 29.61 -9.76
C GLU A 218 67.49 28.44 -9.85
N ILE A 219 67.01 27.25 -10.21
CA ILE A 219 67.82 26.03 -10.37
C ILE A 219 68.66 26.05 -11.66
N GLU A 220 68.28 26.80 -12.70
CA GLU A 220 69.01 26.89 -13.97
C GLU A 220 70.24 27.83 -13.95
N ARG A 221 70.53 28.53 -12.83
CA ARG A 221 71.53 29.63 -12.79
C ARG A 221 72.87 29.33 -12.11
N ILE A 222 73.20 28.08 -11.77
CA ILE A 222 74.39 27.79 -10.95
C ILE A 222 75.59 27.38 -11.83
N ASP A 223 76.59 28.28 -11.95
CA ASP A 223 77.94 28.05 -12.51
C ASP A 223 78.89 27.36 -11.48
N PRO A 224 80.02 26.75 -11.90
CA PRO A 224 80.71 25.72 -11.12
C PRO A 224 81.58 26.25 -9.97
N LEU A 225 81.38 25.67 -8.78
CA LEU A 225 82.08 25.96 -7.53
C LEU A 225 83.54 25.44 -7.54
N THR A 226 84.47 26.35 -7.30
CA THR A 226 85.78 26.05 -6.72
C THR A 226 85.79 26.44 -5.23
N SER A 227 86.53 25.65 -4.45
CA SER A 227 86.83 25.76 -3.00
C SER A 227 85.69 25.53 -2.00
N ASP A 228 85.49 24.27 -1.61
CA ASP A 228 85.63 23.85 -0.21
C ASP A 228 85.68 22.32 -0.13
N LEU A 229 86.88 21.75 0.04
CA LEU A 229 87.07 20.29 0.06
C LEU A 229 86.40 19.60 1.25
N SER A 230 86.14 20.33 2.35
CA SER A 230 85.42 19.81 3.52
C SER A 230 83.92 19.75 3.27
N ALA A 231 83.35 20.78 2.65
CA ALA A 231 81.96 20.77 2.20
C ALA A 231 81.75 19.73 1.08
N LEU A 232 82.74 19.51 0.21
CA LEU A 232 82.71 18.43 -0.78
C LEU A 232 82.84 17.03 -0.14
N GLN A 233 83.47 16.88 1.02
CA GLN A 233 83.55 15.60 1.72
C GLN A 233 82.25 15.26 2.46
N GLU A 234 81.62 16.25 3.09
CA GLU A 234 80.26 16.09 3.63
C GLU A 234 79.22 15.95 2.52
N ALA A 235 79.35 16.71 1.43
CA ALA A 235 78.54 16.55 0.25
C ALA A 235 78.80 15.19 -0.41
N LYS A 236 80.03 14.65 -0.37
CA LYS A 236 80.34 13.31 -0.87
C LYS A 236 79.67 12.24 -0.03
N VAL A 237 79.69 12.35 1.31
CA VAL A 237 78.94 11.45 2.20
C VAL A 237 77.43 11.61 1.99
N GLY A 238 76.97 12.84 1.71
CA GLY A 238 75.60 13.16 1.33
C GLY A 238 75.20 12.56 -0.02
N THR A 239 76.06 12.63 -1.04
CA THR A 239 75.84 12.04 -2.37
C THR A 239 76.04 10.55 -2.35
N ASP A 240 76.92 9.98 -1.52
CA ASP A 240 77.07 8.53 -1.37
C ASP A 240 75.81 7.98 -0.69
N ARG A 241 75.25 8.68 0.32
CA ARG A 241 73.92 8.37 0.87
C ARG A 241 72.79 8.59 -0.13
N ALA A 242 72.88 9.64 -0.97
CA ALA A 242 71.88 9.89 -2.02
C ALA A 242 71.97 8.86 -3.14
N LEU A 243 73.17 8.36 -3.46
CA LEU A 243 73.44 7.32 -4.45
C LEU A 243 73.05 5.95 -3.91
N GLU A 244 73.24 5.70 -2.62
CA GLU A 244 72.70 4.53 -1.93
C GLU A 244 71.16 4.59 -1.84
N ALA A 245 70.59 5.78 -1.64
CA ALA A 245 69.15 6.01 -1.73
C ALA A 245 68.62 5.88 -3.17
N LEU A 246 69.38 6.31 -4.18
CA LEU A 246 69.05 6.10 -5.59
C LEU A 246 69.19 4.63 -5.98
N GLY A 247 70.18 3.92 -5.45
CA GLY A 247 70.35 2.47 -5.62
C GLY A 247 69.18 1.71 -4.98
N ARG A 248 68.72 2.15 -3.80
CA ARG A 248 67.47 1.66 -3.20
C ARG A 248 66.26 2.01 -4.05
N SER A 249 66.19 3.22 -4.63
CA SER A 249 65.12 3.64 -5.54
C SER A 249 65.12 2.86 -6.86
N TYR A 250 66.28 2.49 -7.39
CA TYR A 250 66.40 1.67 -8.60
C TYR A 250 66.00 0.22 -8.31
N VAL A 251 66.39 -0.31 -7.15
CA VAL A 251 65.90 -1.62 -6.66
C VAL A 251 64.39 -1.58 -6.40
N ASP A 252 63.85 -0.44 -5.97
CA ASP A 252 62.41 -0.21 -5.75
C ASP A 252 61.65 -0.06 -7.08
N GLN A 253 62.25 0.58 -8.09
CA GLN A 253 61.72 0.62 -9.46
C GLN A 253 61.74 -0.77 -10.10
N GLU A 254 62.80 -1.56 -9.91
CA GLU A 254 62.86 -2.93 -10.38
C GLU A 254 61.91 -3.84 -9.60
N ALA A 255 61.64 -3.56 -8.32
CA ALA A 255 60.60 -4.22 -7.55
C ALA A 255 59.18 -3.82 -8.03
N THR A 256 59.00 -2.56 -8.42
CA THR A 256 57.75 -2.02 -8.98
C THR A 256 57.49 -2.57 -10.37
N LEU A 257 58.50 -2.67 -11.24
CA LEU A 257 58.37 -3.32 -12.55
C LEU A 257 58.06 -4.81 -12.38
N ARG A 258 58.70 -5.51 -11.44
CA ARG A 258 58.32 -6.88 -11.07
C ARG A 258 56.91 -6.97 -10.49
N GLN A 259 56.40 -5.92 -9.85
CA GLN A 259 55.02 -5.86 -9.37
C GLN A 259 54.03 -5.65 -10.51
N ILE A 260 54.32 -4.74 -11.44
CA ILE A 260 53.52 -4.52 -12.65
C ILE A 260 53.47 -5.80 -13.48
N ASP A 261 54.58 -6.52 -13.61
CA ASP A 261 54.62 -7.79 -14.35
C ASP A 261 53.81 -8.89 -13.63
N ARG A 262 53.83 -8.91 -12.28
CA ARG A 262 52.94 -9.78 -11.48
C ARG A 262 51.47 -9.39 -11.62
N ASP A 263 51.17 -8.10 -11.65
CA ASP A 263 49.80 -7.60 -11.74
C ASP A 263 49.25 -7.77 -13.16
N ALA A 264 50.07 -7.62 -14.20
CA ALA A 264 49.76 -7.99 -15.58
C ALA A 264 49.51 -9.51 -15.69
N GLY A 265 50.36 -10.34 -15.07
CA GLY A 265 50.13 -11.78 -14.99
C GLY A 265 48.82 -12.15 -14.26
N ARG A 266 48.46 -11.43 -13.19
CA ARG A 266 47.17 -11.59 -12.51
C ARG A 266 45.99 -11.14 -13.38
N ILE A 267 46.13 -10.05 -14.13
CA ILE A 267 45.11 -9.58 -15.06
C ILE A 267 44.90 -10.62 -16.15
N ASP A 268 45.97 -11.14 -16.77
CA ASP A 268 45.88 -12.20 -17.76
C ASP A 268 45.28 -13.47 -17.17
N GLU A 269 45.65 -13.87 -15.95
CA GLU A 269 45.04 -14.98 -15.24
C GLU A 269 43.54 -14.74 -15.00
N THR A 270 43.15 -13.53 -14.58
CA THR A 270 41.75 -13.19 -14.36
C THR A 270 40.95 -13.12 -15.66
N LEU A 271 41.55 -12.65 -16.75
CA LEU A 271 40.94 -12.60 -18.07
C LEU A 271 40.77 -14.01 -18.62
N LEU A 272 41.79 -14.86 -18.52
CA LEU A 272 41.72 -16.27 -18.89
C LEU A 272 40.69 -17.01 -18.04
N ARG A 273 40.61 -16.71 -16.74
CA ARG A 273 39.58 -17.26 -15.85
C ARG A 273 38.19 -16.76 -16.23
N LEU A 274 38.02 -15.49 -16.58
CA LEU A 274 36.74 -14.93 -17.01
C LEU A 274 36.29 -15.53 -18.35
N LEU A 275 37.23 -15.71 -19.29
CA LEU A 275 36.99 -16.37 -20.57
C LEU A 275 36.66 -17.86 -20.36
N ALA A 276 37.38 -18.54 -19.47
CA ALA A 276 37.10 -19.92 -19.10
C ALA A 276 35.74 -20.05 -18.40
N GLU A 277 35.38 -19.13 -17.51
CA GLU A 277 34.08 -19.10 -16.82
C GLU A 277 32.94 -18.76 -17.78
N SER A 278 33.18 -17.85 -18.75
CA SER A 278 32.24 -17.55 -19.83
C SER A 278 32.06 -18.77 -20.74
N ASN A 279 33.13 -19.46 -21.11
CA ASN A 279 33.05 -20.69 -21.89
C ASN A 279 32.35 -21.80 -21.12
N ARG A 280 32.65 -21.96 -19.83
CA ARG A 280 31.97 -22.89 -18.93
C ARG A 280 30.49 -22.56 -18.81
N THR A 281 30.13 -21.28 -18.71
CA THR A 281 28.74 -20.84 -18.67
C THR A 281 28.04 -21.15 -19.99
N ARG A 282 28.70 -20.88 -21.14
CA ARG A 282 28.17 -21.24 -22.46
C ARG A 282 28.04 -22.74 -22.65
N GLU A 283 28.98 -23.53 -22.13
CA GLU A 283 28.94 -24.99 -22.15
C GLU A 283 27.81 -25.52 -21.26
N VAL A 284 27.66 -25.03 -20.03
CA VAL A 284 26.55 -25.37 -19.13
C VAL A 284 25.20 -24.97 -19.73
N LEU A 285 25.09 -23.79 -20.36
CA LEU A 285 23.86 -23.37 -21.04
C LEU A 285 23.56 -24.24 -22.27
N ARG A 286 24.60 -24.62 -23.04
CA ARG A 286 24.47 -25.51 -24.19
C ARG A 286 24.10 -26.94 -23.78
N ASP A 287 24.72 -27.45 -22.72
CA ASP A 287 24.44 -28.77 -22.12
C ASP A 287 23.04 -28.80 -21.49
N ALA A 288 22.60 -27.69 -20.91
CA ALA A 288 21.23 -27.50 -20.45
C ALA A 288 20.22 -27.39 -21.61
N GLY A 289 20.68 -27.35 -22.87
CA GLY A 289 19.82 -27.26 -24.05
C GLY A 289 19.20 -25.88 -24.25
N ILE A 290 19.75 -24.82 -23.65
CA ILE A 290 19.29 -23.44 -23.80
C ILE A 290 19.96 -22.84 -25.03
N VAL A 291 19.17 -22.46 -26.04
CA VAL A 291 19.63 -21.86 -27.29
C VAL A 291 19.09 -20.44 -27.40
N VAL A 292 19.96 -19.47 -27.64
CA VAL A 292 19.58 -18.07 -27.89
C VAL A 292 19.63 -17.81 -29.38
N ASP A 293 18.54 -17.33 -29.93
CA ASP A 293 18.46 -16.93 -31.33
C ASP A 293 19.31 -15.66 -31.55
N PRO A 294 20.33 -15.68 -32.44
CA PRO A 294 21.27 -14.59 -32.58
C PRO A 294 20.68 -13.33 -33.23
N GLU A 295 19.55 -13.46 -33.94
CA GLU A 295 18.93 -12.37 -34.69
C GLU A 295 17.79 -11.70 -33.91
N THR A 296 17.10 -12.47 -33.06
CA THR A 296 15.92 -12.00 -32.29
C THR A 296 16.13 -11.92 -30.79
N GLY A 297 17.19 -12.51 -30.24
CA GLY A 297 17.49 -12.51 -28.80
C GLY A 297 16.56 -13.39 -27.95
N ILE A 298 15.67 -14.16 -28.58
CA ILE A 298 14.73 -15.05 -27.88
C ILE A 298 15.47 -16.29 -27.39
N VAL A 299 15.28 -16.64 -26.11
CA VAL A 299 15.86 -17.81 -25.46
C VAL A 299 14.87 -18.98 -25.55
N ARG A 300 15.30 -20.11 -26.13
CA ARG A 300 14.54 -21.36 -26.24
C ARG A 300 15.21 -22.47 -25.44
N LEU A 301 14.44 -23.40 -24.89
CA LEU A 301 14.94 -24.59 -24.19
C LEU A 301 14.58 -25.84 -25.00
N TYR A 302 15.58 -26.48 -25.59
CA TYR A 302 15.44 -27.59 -26.53
C TYR A 302 14.64 -28.77 -25.95
N ALA A 303 14.76 -29.02 -24.64
CA ALA A 303 13.98 -30.06 -23.97
C ALA A 303 12.47 -29.76 -23.95
N ILE A 304 12.09 -28.49 -23.80
CA ILE A 304 10.69 -28.06 -23.83
C ILE A 304 10.18 -28.09 -25.27
N ASP A 305 10.97 -27.63 -26.24
CA ASP A 305 10.57 -27.68 -27.66
C ASP A 305 10.39 -29.13 -28.13
N GLN A 306 11.27 -30.04 -27.72
CA GLN A 306 11.13 -31.47 -28.02
C GLN A 306 9.93 -32.10 -27.31
N LEU A 307 9.60 -31.65 -26.09
CA LEU A 307 8.41 -32.10 -25.36
C LEU A 307 7.13 -31.56 -26.00
N ALA A 308 7.10 -30.29 -26.43
CA ALA A 308 6.01 -29.67 -27.16
C ALA A 308 5.76 -30.39 -28.50
N GLU A 309 6.83 -30.70 -29.22
CA GLU A 309 6.76 -31.47 -30.46
C GLU A 309 6.28 -32.91 -30.23
N ARG A 310 6.73 -33.57 -29.16
CA ARG A 310 6.26 -34.92 -28.79
C ARG A 310 4.79 -34.93 -28.37
N THR A 311 4.35 -33.93 -27.62
CA THR A 311 2.95 -33.81 -27.19
C THR A 311 2.05 -33.50 -28.37
N SER A 312 2.45 -32.58 -29.25
CA SER A 312 1.71 -32.31 -30.50
C SER A 312 1.62 -33.56 -31.40
N ARG A 313 2.70 -34.32 -31.59
CA ARG A 313 2.64 -35.60 -32.32
C ARG A 313 1.75 -36.62 -31.62
N ALA A 314 1.82 -36.72 -30.29
CA ALA A 314 1.00 -37.63 -29.52
C ALA A 314 -0.49 -37.29 -29.67
N GLU A 315 -0.86 -36.01 -29.57
CA GLU A 315 -2.21 -35.50 -29.82
C GLU A 315 -2.68 -35.87 -31.24
N VAL A 316 -1.89 -35.57 -32.26
CA VAL A 316 -2.22 -35.93 -33.66
C VAL A 316 -2.43 -37.44 -33.83
N THR A 317 -1.58 -38.27 -33.21
CA THR A 317 -1.76 -39.73 -33.26
C THR A 317 -2.98 -40.22 -32.49
N LEU A 318 -3.26 -39.63 -31.32
CA LEU A 318 -4.42 -39.98 -30.50
C LEU A 318 -5.72 -39.57 -31.19
N ASP A 319 -5.76 -38.40 -31.81
CA ASP A 319 -6.91 -37.93 -32.59
C ASP A 319 -7.13 -38.82 -33.82
N GLY A 320 -6.06 -39.18 -34.53
CA GLY A 320 -6.11 -40.12 -35.65
C GLY A 320 -6.61 -41.51 -35.22
N GLN A 321 -6.16 -42.00 -34.06
CA GLN A 321 -6.64 -43.26 -33.49
C GLN A 321 -8.08 -43.17 -33.00
N ALA A 322 -8.48 -42.06 -32.37
CA ALA A 322 -9.85 -41.82 -31.92
C ALA A 322 -10.81 -41.77 -33.11
N ALA A 323 -10.41 -41.14 -34.22
CA ALA A 323 -11.17 -41.15 -35.46
C ALA A 323 -11.29 -42.56 -36.06
N LEU A 324 -10.19 -43.34 -36.11
CA LEU A 324 -10.21 -44.73 -36.57
C LEU A 324 -11.06 -45.65 -35.68
N ILE A 325 -11.00 -45.47 -34.36
CA ILE A 325 -11.82 -46.20 -33.38
C ILE A 325 -13.26 -45.77 -33.55
N SER A 326 -13.58 -44.49 -33.69
CA SER A 326 -14.95 -44.03 -33.95
C SER A 326 -15.50 -44.59 -35.26
N GLN A 327 -14.66 -44.74 -36.29
CA GLN A 327 -15.06 -45.34 -37.57
C GLN A 327 -15.33 -46.84 -37.43
N LYS A 328 -14.45 -47.59 -36.76
CA LYS A 328 -14.58 -49.06 -36.59
C LYS A 328 -15.53 -49.48 -35.46
N ALA A 329 -15.72 -48.64 -34.45
CA ALA A 329 -16.65 -48.84 -33.35
C ALA A 329 -18.00 -48.16 -33.60
N SER A 330 -18.18 -47.53 -34.77
CA SER A 330 -19.50 -47.10 -35.20
C SER A 330 -20.44 -48.30 -35.20
N VAL A 331 -21.64 -48.10 -34.67
CA VAL A 331 -22.67 -49.15 -34.61
C VAL A 331 -22.98 -49.68 -36.02
N SER A 332 -22.78 -48.86 -37.06
CA SER A 332 -22.91 -49.24 -38.47
C SER A 332 -21.85 -50.25 -38.92
N TYR A 333 -20.56 -50.02 -38.69
CA TYR A 333 -19.51 -50.96 -39.09
C TYR A 333 -19.63 -52.31 -38.36
N VAL A 334 -19.93 -52.27 -37.05
CA VAL A 334 -20.13 -53.50 -36.26
C VAL A 334 -21.41 -54.22 -36.71
N ALA A 335 -22.49 -53.51 -37.00
CA ALA A 335 -23.72 -54.10 -37.54
C ALA A 335 -23.52 -54.69 -38.94
N GLU A 336 -22.69 -54.08 -39.79
CA GLU A 336 -22.37 -54.58 -41.13
C GLU A 336 -21.54 -55.87 -41.07
N GLN A 337 -20.54 -55.93 -40.19
CA GLN A 337 -19.75 -57.16 -39.97
C GLN A 337 -20.58 -58.27 -39.33
N ILE A 338 -21.51 -57.93 -38.42
CA ILE A 338 -22.47 -58.89 -37.87
C ILE A 338 -23.44 -59.37 -38.95
N ALA A 339 -23.94 -58.49 -39.82
CA ALA A 339 -24.83 -58.85 -40.92
C ALA A 339 -24.14 -59.77 -41.95
N LEU A 340 -22.88 -59.48 -42.32
CA LEU A 340 -22.07 -60.32 -43.21
C LEU A 340 -21.72 -61.68 -42.59
N ALA A 341 -21.56 -61.76 -41.27
CA ALA A 341 -21.26 -63.02 -40.58
C ALA A 341 -22.51 -63.88 -40.31
N VAL A 342 -23.70 -63.27 -40.29
CA VAL A 342 -24.97 -63.95 -39.93
C VAL A 342 -25.84 -64.26 -41.15
N LEU A 343 -25.73 -63.54 -42.27
CA LEU A 343 -26.51 -63.80 -43.49
C LEU A 343 -25.86 -64.87 -44.40
N ASP A 344 -26.71 -65.73 -44.98
CA ASP A 344 -26.36 -66.61 -46.10
C ASP A 344 -25.93 -65.76 -47.33
N PRO A 345 -24.82 -66.04 -48.02
CA PRO A 345 -24.36 -65.29 -49.19
C PRO A 345 -25.43 -65.06 -50.28
N ALA A 346 -26.43 -65.93 -50.41
CA ALA A 346 -27.55 -65.71 -51.33
C ALA A 346 -28.55 -64.63 -50.88
N GLN A 347 -28.69 -64.41 -49.57
CA GLN A 347 -29.53 -63.36 -48.98
C GLN A 347 -28.78 -62.03 -48.83
N ALA A 348 -27.47 -62.08 -48.57
CA ALA A 348 -26.60 -60.90 -48.55
C ALA A 348 -26.57 -60.17 -49.90
N ALA A 349 -26.54 -60.92 -51.02
CA ALA A 349 -26.59 -60.36 -52.37
C ALA A 349 -27.90 -59.62 -52.68
N GLN A 350 -29.01 -59.93 -52.01
CA GLN A 350 -30.29 -59.24 -52.18
C GLN A 350 -30.36 -57.93 -51.37
N LEU A 351 -29.55 -57.80 -50.32
CA LEU A 351 -29.46 -56.59 -49.51
C LEU A 351 -28.41 -55.61 -50.04
N GLU A 352 -27.46 -56.06 -50.86
CA GLU A 352 -26.43 -55.19 -51.48
C GLU A 352 -27.03 -53.96 -52.21
N PRO A 353 -28.11 -54.06 -53.00
CA PRO A 353 -28.73 -52.89 -53.64
C PRO A 353 -29.45 -51.96 -52.63
N ILE A 354 -29.98 -52.52 -51.54
CA ILE A 354 -30.67 -51.75 -50.49
C ILE A 354 -29.65 -51.00 -49.65
N ILE A 355 -28.52 -51.64 -49.31
CA ILE A 355 -27.39 -51.03 -48.61
C ILE A 355 -26.79 -49.92 -49.48
N ALA A 356 -26.59 -50.15 -50.78
CA ALA A 356 -26.11 -49.13 -51.70
C ALA A 356 -27.04 -47.89 -51.74
N ARG A 357 -28.36 -48.10 -51.81
CA ARG A 357 -29.34 -47.00 -51.75
C ARG A 357 -29.39 -46.31 -50.39
N LEU A 358 -29.19 -47.04 -49.30
CA LEU A 358 -29.16 -46.47 -47.95
C LEU A 358 -27.91 -45.61 -47.77
N THR A 359 -26.73 -46.09 -48.18
CA THR A 359 -25.48 -45.33 -48.16
C THR A 359 -25.57 -44.07 -49.04
N GLU A 360 -26.18 -44.16 -50.23
CA GLU A 360 -26.42 -43.00 -51.08
C GLU A 360 -27.38 -41.99 -50.42
N ALA A 361 -28.44 -42.48 -49.76
CA ALA A 361 -29.37 -41.64 -49.01
C ALA A 361 -28.69 -40.98 -47.79
N GLU A 362 -27.85 -41.69 -47.05
CA GLU A 362 -27.07 -41.16 -45.93
C GLU A 362 -26.08 -40.08 -46.41
N GLN A 363 -25.34 -40.33 -47.49
CA GLN A 363 -24.46 -39.33 -48.10
C GLN A 363 -25.23 -38.09 -48.58
N THR A 364 -26.43 -38.29 -49.14
CA THR A 364 -27.31 -37.19 -49.56
C THR A 364 -27.81 -36.40 -48.35
N ILE A 365 -28.20 -37.07 -47.27
CA ILE A 365 -28.64 -36.44 -46.02
C ILE A 365 -27.49 -35.66 -45.38
N ASP A 366 -26.29 -36.21 -45.35
CA ASP A 366 -25.11 -35.50 -44.84
C ASP A 366 -24.75 -34.29 -45.70
N GLY A 367 -24.83 -34.41 -47.03
CA GLY A 367 -24.68 -33.30 -47.96
C GLY A 367 -25.74 -32.22 -47.76
N LEU A 368 -27.00 -32.60 -47.52
CA LEU A 368 -28.09 -31.70 -47.20
C LEU A 368 -27.90 -31.06 -45.82
N ASN A 369 -27.46 -31.81 -44.82
CA ASN A 369 -27.17 -31.30 -43.48
C ASN A 369 -26.00 -30.32 -43.50
N ALA A 370 -24.96 -30.57 -44.31
CA ALA A 370 -23.87 -29.65 -44.54
C ALA A 370 -24.34 -28.39 -45.29
N ALA A 371 -25.17 -28.53 -46.33
CA ALA A 371 -25.76 -27.39 -47.05
C ALA A 371 -26.71 -26.57 -46.16
N VAL A 372 -27.50 -27.24 -45.32
CA VAL A 372 -28.35 -26.61 -44.30
C VAL A 372 -27.47 -25.96 -43.25
N ALA A 373 -26.40 -26.59 -42.76
CA ALA A 373 -25.47 -25.96 -41.82
C ALA A 373 -24.80 -24.72 -42.44
N LEU A 374 -24.47 -24.73 -43.73
CA LEU A 374 -23.86 -23.60 -44.46
C LEU A 374 -24.86 -22.46 -44.73
N ARG A 375 -26.13 -22.78 -44.99
CA ARG A 375 -27.21 -21.78 -45.18
C ARG A 375 -27.85 -21.32 -43.86
N ALA A 376 -27.79 -22.17 -42.84
CA ALA A 376 -28.24 -21.90 -41.47
C ALA A 376 -27.11 -21.32 -40.61
N THR A 377 -25.85 -21.37 -41.04
CA THR A 377 -24.84 -20.45 -40.54
C THR A 377 -25.30 -19.06 -40.94
N VAL A 378 -25.92 -18.41 -39.96
CA VAL A 378 -25.83 -17.00 -39.56
C VAL A 378 -25.69 -15.99 -40.70
N VAL A 379 -24.80 -16.11 -41.69
CA VAL A 379 -24.60 -15.15 -42.78
C VAL A 379 -25.89 -14.75 -43.50
N ASP A 380 -26.72 -15.68 -43.98
CA ASP A 380 -27.95 -15.31 -44.71
C ASP A 380 -29.08 -14.85 -43.77
N VAL A 381 -29.24 -15.52 -42.62
CA VAL A 381 -30.26 -15.16 -41.61
C VAL A 381 -29.92 -13.84 -40.90
N THR A 382 -28.64 -13.55 -40.68
CA THR A 382 -28.12 -12.29 -40.13
C THR A 382 -28.11 -11.20 -41.19
N ALA A 383 -27.83 -11.51 -42.46
CA ALA A 383 -28.02 -10.54 -43.54
C ALA A 383 -29.51 -10.17 -43.68
N GLN A 384 -30.42 -11.14 -43.61
CA GLN A 384 -31.86 -10.89 -43.57
C GLN A 384 -32.28 -10.15 -42.29
N GLY A 385 -31.74 -10.51 -41.12
CA GLY A 385 -31.98 -9.83 -39.85
C GLY A 385 -31.51 -8.37 -39.89
N GLY A 386 -30.35 -8.10 -40.50
CA GLY A 386 -29.85 -6.76 -40.73
C GLY A 386 -30.73 -5.96 -41.69
N ARG A 387 -31.22 -6.58 -42.77
CA ARG A 387 -32.20 -5.96 -43.68
C ARG A 387 -33.53 -5.68 -42.97
N LEU A 388 -34.01 -6.59 -42.12
CA LEU A 388 -35.24 -6.41 -41.34
C LEU A 388 -35.09 -5.26 -40.36
N THR A 389 -33.97 -5.19 -39.64
CA THR A 389 -33.65 -4.09 -38.72
C THR A 389 -33.61 -2.74 -39.46
N GLY A 390 -33.04 -2.70 -40.67
CA GLY A 390 -33.05 -1.50 -41.51
C GLY A 390 -34.46 -1.09 -41.93
N VAL A 391 -35.28 -2.06 -42.36
CA VAL A 391 -36.70 -1.81 -42.71
C VAL A 391 -37.49 -1.31 -41.50
N GLU A 392 -37.26 -1.86 -40.31
CA GLU A 392 -37.89 -1.39 -39.06
C GLU A 392 -37.53 0.07 -38.78
N GLN A 393 -36.25 0.44 -38.87
CA GLN A 393 -35.79 1.81 -38.70
C GLN A 393 -36.40 2.78 -39.73
N ASP A 394 -36.47 2.37 -40.99
CA ASP A 394 -37.09 3.15 -42.07
C ASP A 394 -38.60 3.33 -41.82
N LEU A 395 -39.27 2.28 -41.34
CA LEU A 395 -40.71 2.32 -41.04
C LEU A 395 -40.99 3.23 -39.84
N ASP A 396 -40.17 3.19 -38.80
CA ASP A 396 -40.29 4.06 -37.63
C ASP A 396 -40.06 5.54 -38.00
N ALA A 397 -39.04 5.81 -38.82
CA ALA A 397 -38.78 7.15 -39.35
C ALA A 397 -39.95 7.66 -40.22
N LEU A 398 -40.51 6.79 -41.06
CA LEU A 398 -41.68 7.11 -41.86
C LEU A 398 -42.91 7.36 -40.99
N ALA A 399 -43.15 6.55 -39.96
CA ALA A 399 -44.25 6.72 -39.01
C ALA A 399 -44.17 8.05 -38.27
N GLY A 400 -42.97 8.45 -37.82
CA GLY A 400 -42.73 9.77 -37.22
C GLY A 400 -43.01 10.93 -38.19
N THR A 401 -42.61 10.78 -39.45
CA THR A 401 -42.88 11.78 -40.50
C THR A 401 -44.38 11.89 -40.80
N VAL A 402 -45.09 10.76 -40.91
CA VAL A 402 -46.54 10.73 -41.14
C VAL A 402 -47.30 11.35 -39.98
N SER A 403 -46.92 11.03 -38.73
CA SER A 403 -47.52 11.64 -37.55
C SER A 403 -47.35 13.16 -37.54
N THR A 404 -46.14 13.65 -37.84
CA THR A 404 -45.83 15.08 -37.90
C THR A 404 -46.64 15.80 -38.98
N LYS A 405 -46.72 15.22 -40.19
CA LYS A 405 -47.53 15.79 -41.29
C LYS A 405 -49.03 15.78 -40.97
N ALA A 406 -49.55 14.73 -40.35
CA ALA A 406 -50.94 14.67 -39.94
C ALA A 406 -51.29 15.74 -38.88
N SER A 407 -50.38 15.98 -37.93
CA SER A 407 -50.52 17.08 -36.96
C SER A 407 -50.49 18.45 -37.65
N GLN A 408 -49.59 18.67 -38.61
CA GLN A 408 -49.53 19.90 -39.39
C GLN A 408 -50.84 20.13 -40.17
N THR A 409 -51.38 19.13 -40.86
CA THR A 409 -52.66 19.25 -41.58
C THR A 409 -53.81 19.61 -40.64
N THR A 410 -53.86 19.04 -39.42
CA THR A 410 -54.89 19.37 -38.43
C THR A 410 -54.77 20.83 -37.96
N VAL A 411 -53.55 21.31 -37.75
CA VAL A 411 -53.28 22.72 -37.37
C VAL A 411 -53.61 23.67 -38.51
N ASP A 412 -53.26 23.31 -39.76
CA ASP A 412 -53.57 24.09 -40.95
C ASP A 412 -55.09 24.22 -41.16
N ASP A 413 -55.83 23.12 -41.00
CA ASP A 413 -57.30 23.12 -41.06
C ASP A 413 -57.93 23.98 -39.95
N GLN A 414 -57.38 23.92 -38.73
CA GLN A 414 -57.81 24.78 -37.63
C GLN A 414 -57.52 26.25 -37.91
N GLY A 415 -56.34 26.56 -38.48
CA GLY A 415 -55.97 27.91 -38.91
C GLY A 415 -56.92 28.44 -39.98
N ALA A 416 -57.27 27.63 -40.98
CA ALA A 416 -58.24 28.00 -42.01
C ALA A 416 -59.64 28.26 -41.43
N ARG A 417 -60.10 27.43 -40.48
CA ARG A 417 -61.38 27.63 -39.78
C ARG A 417 -61.38 28.89 -38.92
N LEU A 418 -60.28 29.18 -38.23
CA LEU A 418 -60.13 30.39 -37.42
C LEU A 418 -60.12 31.63 -38.31
N ALA A 419 -59.38 31.63 -39.42
CA ALA A 419 -59.37 32.72 -40.39
C ALA A 419 -60.77 32.98 -40.96
N LEU A 420 -61.55 31.93 -41.27
CA LEU A 420 -62.95 32.06 -41.69
C LEU A 420 -63.83 32.66 -40.58
N ALA A 421 -63.64 32.24 -39.33
CA ALA A 421 -64.38 32.78 -38.19
C ALA A 421 -64.03 34.27 -37.95
N GLU A 422 -62.76 34.64 -38.05
CA GLU A 422 -62.29 36.02 -37.96
C GLU A 422 -62.86 36.89 -39.10
N GLN A 423 -62.89 36.36 -40.32
CA GLN A 423 -63.52 37.03 -41.46
C GLN A 423 -65.03 37.24 -41.24
N GLN A 424 -65.72 36.23 -40.71
CA GLN A 424 -67.15 36.34 -40.37
C GLN A 424 -67.40 37.34 -39.24
N LEU A 425 -66.58 37.33 -38.18
CA LEU A 425 -66.68 38.28 -37.08
C LEU A 425 -66.40 39.71 -37.53
N THR A 426 -65.42 39.91 -38.40
CA THR A 426 -65.12 41.22 -39.01
C THR A 426 -66.28 41.68 -39.90
N ALA A 427 -66.93 40.76 -40.63
CA ALA A 427 -68.08 41.06 -41.47
C ALA A 427 -69.36 41.40 -40.67
N ILE A 428 -69.48 40.96 -39.42
CA ILE A 428 -70.63 41.28 -38.55
C ILE A 428 -70.66 42.77 -38.20
N GLY A 429 -69.50 43.45 -38.14
CA GLY A 429 -69.40 44.90 -37.92
C GLY A 429 -69.96 45.39 -36.57
N GLU A 430 -69.56 46.59 -36.14
CA GLU A 430 -70.07 47.19 -34.90
C GLU A 430 -71.53 47.65 -35.05
N THR A 431 -72.47 46.75 -34.74
CA THR A 431 -73.90 47.08 -34.66
C THR A 431 -74.21 47.85 -33.37
N THR A 432 -74.26 49.17 -33.51
CA THR A 432 -74.33 50.19 -32.46
C THR A 432 -75.73 50.40 -31.86
N SER A 433 -76.47 49.33 -31.51
CA SER A 433 -77.80 49.47 -30.87
C SER A 433 -77.90 48.87 -29.45
N TYR A 434 -76.88 48.17 -28.96
CA TYR A 434 -76.86 47.61 -27.60
C TYR A 434 -76.07 48.46 -26.57
N SER A 435 -75.51 49.61 -26.97
CA SER A 435 -74.50 50.35 -26.21
C SER A 435 -75.01 51.26 -25.09
N VAL A 436 -76.32 51.48 -24.95
CA VAL A 436 -76.88 52.38 -23.93
C VAL A 436 -77.36 51.64 -22.67
N VAL A 437 -77.91 50.43 -22.81
CA VAL A 437 -78.34 49.61 -21.64
C VAL A 437 -77.14 48.88 -20.99
N ILE A 438 -76.12 48.53 -21.77
CA ILE A 438 -74.89 47.90 -21.23
C ILE A 438 -74.01 48.92 -20.49
N ARG A 439 -74.01 50.22 -20.82
CA ARG A 439 -73.14 51.21 -20.12
C ARG A 439 -73.49 51.41 -18.64
N GLN A 440 -74.77 51.31 -18.25
CA GLN A 440 -75.17 51.37 -16.84
C GLN A 440 -74.92 50.07 -16.07
N ALA A 441 -74.93 48.90 -16.75
CA ALA A 441 -74.56 47.62 -16.15
C ALA A 441 -73.04 47.40 -16.12
N ARG A 442 -72.29 47.92 -17.10
CA ARG A 442 -70.82 47.88 -17.15
C ARG A 442 -70.18 48.81 -16.14
N ALA A 443 -70.71 50.00 -15.85
CA ALA A 443 -70.09 50.84 -14.81
C ALA A 443 -70.03 50.15 -13.44
N VAL A 444 -71.07 49.38 -13.08
CA VAL A 444 -71.12 48.62 -11.81
C VAL A 444 -70.29 47.33 -11.88
N ALA A 445 -70.22 46.67 -13.04
CA ALA A 445 -69.43 45.45 -13.23
C ALA A 445 -67.94 45.72 -13.48
N ASP A 446 -67.58 46.84 -14.12
CA ASP A 446 -66.22 47.29 -14.40
C ASP A 446 -65.57 47.81 -13.12
N ASP A 447 -66.28 48.50 -12.21
CA ASP A 447 -65.74 48.84 -10.88
C ASP A 447 -65.45 47.58 -10.05
N ALA A 448 -66.32 46.56 -10.12
CA ALA A 448 -66.13 45.28 -9.43
C ALA A 448 -65.03 44.42 -10.08
N ALA A 449 -64.95 44.40 -11.41
CA ALA A 449 -63.90 43.69 -12.16
C ALA A 449 -62.55 44.40 -12.05
N GLU A 450 -62.52 45.73 -12.03
CA GLU A 450 -61.32 46.53 -11.79
C GLU A 450 -60.85 46.40 -10.34
N ALA A 451 -61.76 46.35 -9.35
CA ALA A 451 -61.40 46.02 -7.98
C ALA A 451 -60.84 44.59 -7.85
N ALA A 452 -61.43 43.61 -8.57
CA ALA A 452 -60.93 42.24 -8.60
C ALA A 452 -59.59 42.11 -9.33
N LEU A 453 -59.39 42.80 -10.45
CA LEU A 453 -58.12 42.85 -11.19
C LEU A 453 -57.05 43.61 -10.41
N ARG A 454 -57.37 44.73 -9.75
CA ARG A 454 -56.45 45.41 -8.82
C ARG A 454 -56.12 44.52 -7.62
N GLY A 455 -57.08 43.75 -7.11
CA GLY A 455 -56.86 42.76 -6.07
C GLY A 455 -55.95 41.62 -6.52
N LEU A 456 -56.13 41.13 -7.75
CA LEU A 456 -55.33 40.04 -8.32
C LEU A 456 -53.94 40.51 -8.75
N VAL A 457 -53.79 41.74 -9.25
CA VAL A 457 -52.49 42.38 -9.52
C VAL A 457 -51.78 42.78 -8.23
N ALA A 458 -52.50 43.23 -7.20
CA ALA A 458 -51.94 43.46 -5.88
C ALA A 458 -51.54 42.13 -5.21
N GLY A 459 -52.31 41.06 -5.43
CA GLY A 459 -52.01 39.69 -5.04
C GLY A 459 -50.76 39.16 -5.74
N ASP A 460 -50.68 39.22 -7.07
CA ASP A 460 -49.49 38.84 -7.84
C ASP A 460 -48.28 39.70 -7.48
N ALA A 461 -48.46 41.00 -7.23
CA ALA A 461 -47.39 41.85 -6.72
C ALA A 461 -46.97 41.49 -5.29
N ALA A 462 -47.89 41.05 -4.43
CA ALA A 462 -47.59 40.55 -3.09
C ALA A 462 -46.90 39.18 -3.14
N ASP A 463 -47.29 38.30 -4.07
CA ASP A 463 -46.69 37.00 -4.29
C ASP A 463 -45.30 37.11 -4.92
N ARG A 464 -45.10 38.01 -5.90
CA ARG A 464 -43.76 38.31 -6.42
C ARG A 464 -42.87 38.92 -5.35
N ARG A 465 -43.41 39.77 -4.46
CA ARG A 465 -42.67 40.29 -3.30
C ARG A 465 -42.39 39.18 -2.29
N SER A 466 -43.31 38.25 -2.03
CA SER A 466 -43.10 37.15 -1.10
C SER A 466 -42.07 36.15 -1.63
N ILE A 467 -42.06 35.88 -2.94
CA ILE A 467 -41.05 35.07 -3.63
C ILE A 467 -39.69 35.77 -3.60
N ALA A 468 -39.64 37.09 -3.86
CA ALA A 468 -38.40 37.86 -3.78
C ALA A 468 -37.84 37.91 -2.35
N VAL A 469 -38.70 38.14 -1.35
CA VAL A 469 -38.34 38.11 0.08
C VAL A 469 -37.95 36.69 0.50
N GLN A 470 -38.59 35.64 0.01
CA GLN A 470 -38.16 34.26 0.27
C GLN A 470 -36.82 33.93 -0.40
N ALA A 471 -36.56 34.44 -1.60
CA ALA A 471 -35.26 34.30 -2.26
C ALA A 471 -34.17 35.07 -1.50
N GLU A 472 -34.48 36.27 -1.01
CA GLU A 472 -33.59 37.08 -0.18
C GLU A 472 -33.35 36.43 1.19
N ILE A 473 -34.39 35.91 1.86
CA ILE A 473 -34.27 35.14 3.10
C ILE A 473 -33.45 33.88 2.85
N ARG A 474 -33.66 33.15 1.74
CA ARG A 474 -32.83 31.99 1.39
C ARG A 474 -31.39 32.40 1.16
N GLN A 475 -31.14 33.51 0.47
CA GLN A 475 -29.79 34.01 0.21
C GLN A 475 -29.12 34.53 1.49
N GLU A 476 -29.86 35.15 2.40
CA GLU A 476 -29.41 35.52 3.75
C GLU A 476 -29.17 34.27 4.60
N LEU A 477 -30.00 33.23 4.50
CA LEU A 477 -29.79 31.96 5.18
C LEU A 477 -28.55 31.25 4.63
N TYR A 478 -28.37 31.20 3.31
CA TYR A 478 -27.19 30.62 2.66
C TYR A 478 -25.92 31.39 3.04
N THR A 479 -25.95 32.73 3.07
CA THR A 479 -24.80 33.53 3.51
C THR A 479 -24.54 33.40 5.00
N ARG A 480 -25.57 33.28 5.86
CA ARG A 480 -25.41 32.98 7.29
C ARG A 480 -24.88 31.56 7.53
N ILE A 481 -25.36 30.57 6.77
CA ILE A 481 -24.87 29.18 6.83
C ILE A 481 -23.42 29.12 6.35
N LEU A 482 -23.07 29.72 5.20
CA LEU A 482 -21.68 29.80 4.75
C LEU A 482 -20.79 30.58 5.73
N SER A 483 -21.28 31.67 6.31
CA SER A 483 -20.53 32.42 7.34
C SER A 483 -20.39 31.63 8.64
N GLY A 484 -21.38 30.79 8.97
CA GLY A 484 -21.38 29.89 10.10
C GLY A 484 -20.44 28.71 9.90
N GLU A 485 -20.42 28.11 8.71
CA GLU A 485 -19.48 27.07 8.32
C GLU A 485 -18.04 27.62 8.23
N ALA A 486 -17.86 28.87 7.78
CA ALA A 486 -16.56 29.54 7.83
C ALA A 486 -16.13 29.84 9.27
N ALA A 487 -17.04 30.31 10.13
CA ALA A 487 -16.78 30.52 11.55
C ALA A 487 -16.51 29.21 12.30
N GLU A 488 -17.19 28.12 11.94
CA GLU A 488 -16.96 26.78 12.47
C GLU A 488 -15.64 26.19 11.97
N ALA A 489 -15.27 26.42 10.71
CA ALA A 489 -13.95 26.05 10.18
C ALA A 489 -12.84 26.83 10.89
N ILE A 490 -13.04 28.13 11.17
CA ILE A 490 -12.12 28.93 11.98
C ILE A 490 -12.05 28.39 13.42
N ALA A 491 -13.18 28.03 14.04
CA ALA A 491 -13.20 27.43 15.37
C ALA A 491 -12.51 26.05 15.40
N ARG A 492 -12.68 25.23 14.36
CA ARG A 492 -12.02 23.92 14.21
C ARG A 492 -10.51 24.06 13.95
N THR A 493 -10.09 25.04 13.15
CA THR A 493 -8.66 25.33 12.97
C THR A 493 -8.03 25.91 14.23
N GLN A 494 -8.72 26.80 14.95
CA GLN A 494 -8.28 27.28 16.26
C GLN A 494 -8.22 26.16 17.30
N LEU A 495 -9.20 25.27 17.33
CA LEU A 495 -9.17 24.09 18.19
C LEU A 495 -8.03 23.14 17.81
N GLY A 496 -7.76 22.95 16.52
CA GLY A 496 -6.61 22.19 16.03
C GLY A 496 -5.27 22.81 16.45
N VAL A 497 -5.13 24.14 16.38
CA VAL A 497 -3.93 24.86 16.88
C VAL A 497 -3.81 24.72 18.41
N GLN A 498 -4.91 24.81 19.15
CA GLN A 498 -4.91 24.60 20.60
C GLN A 498 -4.53 23.17 21.00
N ILE A 499 -5.04 22.16 20.29
CA ILE A 499 -4.65 20.76 20.49
C ILE A 499 -3.17 20.56 20.16
N GLY A 500 -2.67 21.10 19.05
CA GLY A 500 -1.25 21.03 18.71
C GLY A 500 -0.34 21.71 19.74
N LEU A 501 -0.78 22.84 20.32
CA LEU A 501 -0.09 23.49 21.44
C LEU A 501 -0.17 22.68 22.73
N LEU A 502 -1.29 22.00 23.00
CA LEU A 502 -1.46 21.12 24.15
C LEU A 502 -0.55 19.89 24.04
N ASP A 503 -0.46 19.28 22.86
CA ASP A 503 0.45 18.18 22.56
C ASP A 503 1.91 18.62 22.70
N ALA A 504 2.27 19.79 22.16
CA ALA A 504 3.61 20.35 22.34
C ALA A 504 3.96 20.62 23.81
N ARG A 505 3.00 21.12 24.61
CA ARG A 505 3.15 21.28 26.07
C ARG A 505 3.28 19.95 26.79
N SER A 506 2.53 18.93 26.39
CA SER A 506 2.62 17.57 26.95
C SER A 506 3.98 16.93 26.65
N VAL A 507 4.48 17.08 25.42
CA VAL A 507 5.83 16.66 25.03
C VAL A 507 6.90 17.44 25.81
N GLN A 508 6.71 18.75 26.02
CA GLN A 508 7.62 19.55 26.83
C GLN A 508 7.58 19.15 28.32
N GLU A 509 6.40 18.83 28.87
CA GLU A 509 6.27 18.34 30.24
C GLU A 509 6.95 16.98 30.40
N THR A 510 6.76 16.06 29.46
CA THR A 510 7.45 14.76 29.49
C THR A 510 8.95 14.91 29.34
N ALA A 511 9.44 15.81 28.49
CA ALA A 511 10.86 16.15 28.40
C ALA A 511 11.41 16.77 29.70
N LEU A 512 10.65 17.66 30.35
CA LEU A 512 11.02 18.25 31.64
C LEU A 512 10.99 17.21 32.78
N ARG A 513 10.06 16.25 32.75
CA ARG A 513 10.04 15.11 33.68
C ARG A 513 11.27 14.22 33.48
N ILE A 514 11.60 13.87 32.22
CA ILE A 514 12.82 13.10 31.91
C ILE A 514 14.08 13.86 32.36
N ALA A 515 14.13 15.18 32.15
CA ALA A 515 15.24 16.00 32.62
C ALA A 515 15.30 16.07 34.17
N GLY A 516 14.16 16.17 34.84
CA GLY A 516 14.06 16.13 36.31
C GLY A 516 14.44 14.76 36.89
N ASP A 517 14.07 13.68 36.21
CA ASP A 517 14.46 12.31 36.56
C ASP A 517 15.95 12.10 36.33
N LYS A 518 16.52 12.67 35.26
CA LYS A 518 17.97 12.69 35.01
C LYS A 518 18.70 13.49 36.10
N VAL A 519 18.24 14.68 36.48
CA VAL A 519 18.83 15.45 37.58
C VAL A 519 18.68 14.71 38.91
N SER A 520 17.58 13.99 39.12
CA SER A 520 17.38 13.16 40.30
C SER A 520 18.30 11.94 40.30
N ALA A 521 18.52 11.30 39.15
CA ALA A 521 19.49 10.23 38.97
C ALA A 521 20.92 10.74 39.16
N ASP A 522 21.30 11.86 38.55
CA ASP A 522 22.60 12.52 38.74
C ASP A 522 22.82 12.94 40.21
N ARG A 523 21.75 13.35 40.91
CA ARG A 523 21.79 13.64 42.35
C ARG A 523 21.90 12.36 43.18
N ILE A 524 21.21 11.28 42.81
CA ILE A 524 21.31 9.97 43.47
C ILE A 524 22.74 9.42 43.28
N ASP A 525 23.30 9.49 42.08
CA ASP A 525 24.67 9.06 41.76
C ASP A 525 25.71 9.97 42.43
N GLY A 526 25.47 11.29 42.50
CA GLY A 526 26.32 12.22 43.24
C GLY A 526 26.30 12.03 44.76
N THR A 527 25.25 11.40 45.30
CA THR A 527 25.12 11.07 46.72
C THR A 527 25.63 9.65 47.02
N ALA A 528 25.55 8.74 46.05
CA ALA A 528 26.07 7.38 46.11
C ALA A 528 27.56 7.34 45.72
N GLY A 529 28.44 7.74 46.64
CA GLY A 529 29.83 7.27 46.61
C GLY A 529 30.94 8.31 46.47
N LYS A 530 30.87 9.43 47.20
CA LYS A 530 32.10 10.19 47.49
C LYS A 530 32.82 9.59 48.70
N ARG A 531 33.88 8.81 48.46
CA ARG A 531 34.81 8.38 49.50
C ARG A 531 35.98 9.36 49.53
N VAL A 532 36.14 10.09 50.64
CA VAL A 532 37.30 10.96 50.87
C VAL A 532 38.34 10.14 51.64
N ARG A 533 39.48 9.86 51.01
CA ARG A 533 40.65 9.34 51.72
C ARG A 533 41.27 10.50 52.49
N VAL A 534 41.49 10.30 53.80
CA VAL A 534 42.15 11.27 54.67
C VAL A 534 43.43 10.64 55.18
N ASP A 535 44.57 11.11 54.67
CA ASP A 535 45.87 10.68 55.14
C ASP A 535 46.27 11.54 56.36
N VAL A 536 46.68 10.90 57.45
CA VAL A 536 47.11 11.56 58.70
C VAL A 536 48.56 11.17 58.97
N GLN A 537 49.46 12.14 58.87
CA GLN A 537 50.87 11.95 59.21
C GLN A 537 51.15 12.50 60.63
N LEU A 538 51.81 11.69 61.47
CA LEU A 538 52.25 12.08 62.81
C LEU A 538 53.77 12.20 62.84
N ASN A 539 54.28 13.42 63.04
CA ASN A 539 55.71 13.69 63.16
C ASN A 539 56.04 14.06 64.62
N ALA A 540 57.06 13.41 65.21
CA ALA A 540 57.56 13.72 66.55
C ALA A 540 59.01 14.20 66.46
N TYR A 541 59.31 15.35 67.06
CA TYR A 541 60.64 15.95 67.09
C TYR A 541 61.25 15.83 68.48
N GLY A 542 62.38 15.15 68.60
CA GLY A 542 63.14 15.04 69.85
C GLY A 542 64.56 15.55 69.68
N SER A 543 65.03 16.38 70.62
CA SER A 543 66.45 16.77 70.72
C SER A 543 67.19 15.76 71.60
N GLU A 544 68.16 15.07 71.01
CA GLU A 544 69.23 14.25 71.61
C GLU A 544 68.98 13.62 72.99
N GLY A 545 68.82 12.30 72.99
CA GLY A 545 68.77 11.45 74.17
C GLY A 545 67.79 10.31 73.94
N GLY A 546 68.28 9.06 73.94
CA GLY A 546 67.54 7.84 73.56
C GLY A 546 66.39 7.44 74.51
N ALA A 547 65.45 8.35 74.79
CA ALA A 547 64.21 8.02 75.47
C ALA A 547 63.29 7.24 74.52
N LEU A 548 62.67 6.17 75.06
CA LEU A 548 61.64 5.41 74.38
C LEU A 548 60.30 6.13 74.58
N PHE A 549 59.64 6.51 73.48
CA PHE A 549 58.33 7.16 73.52
C PHE A 549 57.25 6.13 73.16
N VAL A 550 56.10 6.22 73.85
CA VAL A 550 54.87 5.55 73.42
C VAL A 550 53.84 6.63 73.10
N ALA A 551 53.45 6.72 71.83
CA ALA A 551 52.37 7.57 71.38
C ALA A 551 51.19 6.70 70.96
N THR A 552 50.01 6.95 71.54
CA THR A 552 48.77 6.34 71.08
C THR A 552 47.87 7.42 70.48
N ALA A 553 47.25 7.12 69.36
CA ALA A 553 46.31 8.00 68.68
C ALA A 553 45.03 7.24 68.35
N GLN A 554 43.89 7.85 68.67
CA GLN A 554 42.57 7.33 68.32
C GLN A 554 41.74 8.43 67.65
N LEU A 555 41.09 8.06 66.55
CA LEU A 555 40.19 8.95 65.83
C LEU A 555 38.84 9.02 66.53
N MET A 556 38.40 10.24 66.82
CA MET A 556 37.15 10.54 67.50
C MET A 556 36.22 11.32 66.57
N ARG A 557 34.93 11.01 66.65
CA ARG A 557 33.87 11.82 66.05
C ARG A 557 33.07 12.47 67.15
N ARG A 558 32.82 13.77 67.01
CA ARG A 558 31.80 14.47 67.79
C ARG A 558 30.50 14.49 66.99
N GLY A 559 29.45 13.93 67.58
CA GLY A 559 28.10 14.02 67.05
C GLY A 559 27.54 15.44 67.17
N PRO A 560 26.49 15.78 66.41
CA PRO A 560 25.84 17.09 66.48
C PRO A 560 25.20 17.39 67.84
N ASP A 561 25.01 16.38 68.69
CA ASP A 561 24.54 16.46 70.08
C ASP A 561 25.67 16.67 71.12
N GLY A 562 26.93 16.78 70.66
CA GLY A 562 28.11 16.94 71.51
C GLY A 562 28.71 15.64 72.06
N SER A 563 28.07 14.49 71.81
CA SER A 563 28.60 13.18 72.19
C SER A 563 29.89 12.86 71.42
N VAL A 564 30.87 12.23 72.06
CA VAL A 564 32.16 11.88 71.43
C VAL A 564 32.33 10.36 71.41
N VAL A 565 32.48 9.78 70.21
CA VAL A 565 32.59 8.34 69.99
C VAL A 565 33.86 8.02 69.20
N ALA A 566 34.57 6.97 69.58
CA ALA A 566 35.74 6.47 68.85
C ALA A 566 35.31 5.67 67.62
N ILE A 567 35.92 5.95 66.45
CA ILE A 567 35.52 5.32 65.16
C ILE A 567 36.71 4.57 64.51
N GLY A 568 37.76 4.30 65.27
CA GLY A 568 38.93 3.58 64.76
C GLY A 568 39.63 2.75 65.84
N ARG A 569 40.44 1.78 65.39
CA ARG A 569 41.32 0.99 66.25
C ARG A 569 42.45 1.89 66.78
N GLU A 570 42.74 1.79 68.07
CA GLU A 570 43.88 2.50 68.69
C GLU A 570 45.19 1.97 68.09
N VAL A 571 46.09 2.88 67.70
CA VAL A 571 47.39 2.54 67.14
C VAL A 571 48.47 2.98 68.11
N ASP A 572 49.31 2.01 68.52
CA ASP A 572 50.46 2.21 69.39
C ASP A 572 51.73 2.36 68.54
N VAL A 573 52.48 3.44 68.76
CA VAL A 573 53.80 3.63 68.15
C VAL A 573 54.85 3.62 69.24
N ARG A 574 55.86 2.74 69.10
CA ARG A 574 57.04 2.64 69.98
C ARG A 574 58.31 2.71 69.15
N GLY A 575 59.22 3.62 69.49
CA GLY A 575 60.52 3.70 68.81
C GLY A 575 61.54 4.58 69.54
N PRO A 576 62.85 4.39 69.27
CA PRO A 576 63.88 5.32 69.68
C PRO A 576 63.83 6.59 68.82
N GLY A 577 64.09 7.75 69.41
CA GLY A 577 64.11 9.03 68.68
C GLY A 577 65.10 9.01 67.51
N LEU A 578 64.58 9.13 66.29
CA LEU A 578 65.38 9.24 65.06
C LEU A 578 64.99 10.53 64.31
N ALA A 579 65.99 11.16 63.70
CA ALA A 579 65.91 12.51 63.12
C ALA A 579 65.26 12.61 61.72
N TYR A 580 64.56 11.57 61.25
CA TYR A 580 63.91 11.57 59.93
C TYR A 580 62.49 10.97 59.99
N PRO A 581 61.52 11.56 59.27
CA PRO A 581 60.14 11.09 59.29
C PRO A 581 60.02 9.71 58.62
N GLN A 582 59.40 8.76 59.31
CA GLN A 582 59.04 7.45 58.77
C GLN A 582 57.51 7.34 58.74
N PRO A 583 56.89 6.94 57.61
CA PRO A 583 55.44 6.83 57.51
C PRO A 583 54.93 5.58 58.23
N PHE A 584 53.95 5.75 59.13
CA PHE A 584 53.37 4.63 59.89
C PHE A 584 51.83 4.62 59.84
N GLY A 585 51.29 3.78 58.96
CA GLY A 585 49.89 3.34 58.94
C GLY A 585 48.92 4.18 58.09
N TRP A 586 47.87 3.51 57.58
CA TRP A 586 46.82 4.11 56.73
C TRP A 586 45.44 3.88 57.33
N TRP A 587 44.58 4.90 57.32
CA TRP A 587 43.17 4.77 57.73
C TRP A 587 42.23 5.17 56.58
N ALA A 588 41.23 4.34 56.32
CA ALA A 588 40.13 4.64 55.41
C ALA A 588 38.86 4.83 56.24
N ILE A 589 38.14 5.93 56.03
CA ILE A 589 36.90 6.25 56.75
C ILE A 589 35.80 6.44 55.71
N ASP A 590 34.64 5.83 55.94
CA ASP A 590 33.44 6.06 55.13
C ASP A 590 32.65 7.26 55.69
N TYR A 591 32.32 8.24 54.83
CA TYR A 591 31.66 9.48 55.23
C TYR A 591 30.16 9.27 55.54
N PRO A 592 29.57 9.97 56.53
CA PRO A 592 28.12 10.04 56.69
C PRO A 592 27.51 11.20 55.85
N PRO A 593 26.20 11.16 55.56
CA PRO A 593 25.52 12.21 54.81
C PRO A 593 25.54 13.54 55.57
N ALA A 594 25.56 14.64 54.82
CA ALA A 594 25.83 16.01 55.28
C ALA A 594 25.14 16.41 56.59
N GLY A 595 25.95 16.78 57.59
CA GLY A 595 25.52 17.34 58.87
C GLY A 595 26.72 17.51 59.81
N THR A 596 26.84 18.69 60.42
CA THR A 596 27.94 19.29 61.22
C THR A 596 28.61 18.37 62.24
N SER A 597 29.33 17.35 61.77
CA SER A 597 30.14 16.45 62.60
C SER A 597 31.60 16.89 62.49
N SER A 598 32.18 17.40 63.58
CA SER A 598 33.62 17.71 63.62
C SER A 598 34.41 16.47 64.04
N TYR A 599 35.40 16.08 63.24
CA TYR A 599 36.34 15.00 63.55
C TYR A 599 37.60 15.58 64.19
N PHE A 600 38.15 14.89 65.19
CA PHE A 600 39.42 15.26 65.79
C PHE A 600 40.17 14.02 66.31
N LEU A 601 41.47 14.15 66.43
CA LEU A 601 42.33 13.10 66.96
C LEU A 601 42.55 13.30 68.45
N ARG A 602 42.37 12.23 69.23
CA ARG A 602 42.77 12.21 70.63
C ARG A 602 44.04 11.37 70.76
N GLY A 603 45.12 12.02 71.16
CA GLY A 603 46.42 11.38 71.37
C GLY A 603 46.84 11.40 72.84
N LYS A 604 47.58 10.37 73.28
CA LYS A 604 48.27 10.34 74.56
C LYS A 604 49.74 10.00 74.33
N LEU A 605 50.63 10.84 74.84
CA LEU A 605 52.08 10.62 74.81
C LEU A 605 52.55 10.30 76.24
N VAL A 606 53.21 9.17 76.42
CA VAL A 606 53.77 8.77 77.71
C VAL A 606 55.29 8.71 77.61
N LEU A 607 55.96 9.51 78.43
CA LEU A 607 57.41 9.54 78.54
C LEU A 607 57.85 8.68 79.71
N ASN A 608 58.73 7.73 79.46
CA ASN A 608 59.38 6.99 80.54
C ASN A 608 60.67 7.71 80.96
N GLN A 609 60.54 8.85 81.64
CA GLN A 609 61.47 9.36 82.66
C GLN A 609 61.02 10.73 83.21
N SER A 610 61.28 10.92 84.50
CA SER A 610 60.87 12.06 85.32
C SER A 610 61.53 13.36 84.87
N GLY A 611 60.75 14.28 84.30
CA GLY A 611 61.23 15.62 83.99
C GLY A 611 60.32 16.32 83.00
N SER A 612 59.50 17.24 83.52
CA SER A 612 58.59 18.06 82.74
C SER A 612 59.34 18.88 81.68
N ARG A 613 59.17 18.54 80.39
CA ARG A 613 59.43 19.44 79.26
C ARG A 613 58.31 19.30 78.24
N ILE A 614 57.63 20.42 78.00
CA ILE A 614 56.56 20.58 77.02
C ILE A 614 57.21 20.61 75.63
N PHE A 615 56.93 19.61 74.80
CA PHE A 615 57.24 19.69 73.37
C PHE A 615 55.97 20.06 72.60
N GLN A 616 56.10 21.12 71.83
CA GLN A 616 55.04 21.77 71.08
C GLN A 616 55.14 21.33 69.61
N PHE A 617 53.96 21.13 69.00
CA PHE A 617 53.69 20.87 67.57
C PHE A 617 53.80 19.43 67.09
N VAL A 618 52.66 18.74 67.08
CA VAL A 618 52.37 17.67 66.11
C VAL A 618 51.87 18.36 64.85
N ASN A 619 52.64 18.32 63.77
CA ASN A 619 52.20 18.85 62.48
C ASN A 619 51.39 17.76 61.77
N ILE A 620 50.09 18.02 61.55
CA ILE A 620 49.16 17.10 60.89
C ILE A 620 48.91 17.65 59.50
N GLN A 621 49.45 17.00 58.47
CA GLN A 621 49.04 17.25 57.09
C GLN A 621 47.83 16.38 56.78
N ILE A 622 46.75 17.03 56.34
CA ILE A 622 45.55 16.39 55.80
C ILE A 622 45.62 16.57 54.28
N ALA A 623 45.95 15.50 53.56
CA ALA A 623 45.79 15.46 52.11
C ALA A 623 44.45 14.78 51.80
N ALA A 624 43.56 15.48 51.10
CA ALA A 624 42.32 14.92 50.59
C ALA A 624 42.47 14.72 49.08
N GLU A 625 42.59 13.46 48.66
CA GLU A 625 42.66 13.11 47.24
C GLU A 625 41.29 12.60 46.78
N GLU A 626 40.61 13.38 45.94
CA GLU A 626 39.27 13.06 45.43
C GLU A 626 39.41 12.06 44.26
N THR A 627 39.38 10.76 44.56
CA THR A 627 39.43 9.72 43.53
C THR A 627 38.02 9.43 43.03
N LYS A 628 37.69 9.91 41.83
CA LYS A 628 36.49 9.51 41.09
C LYS A 628 36.66 8.10 40.54
N ARG A 629 35.61 7.27 40.63
CA ARG A 629 35.49 6.02 39.88
C ARG A 629 34.62 6.24 38.65
#